data_AF-A0A8S9MUW3-F1
#
_entry.id   AF-A0A8S9MUW3-F1
#
_cell.length_a   1.000
_cell.length_b   1.000
_cell.length_c   1.000
_cell.angle_alpha   90.00
_cell.angle_beta   90.00
_cell.angle_gamma   90.00
#
_symmetry.space_group_name_H-M   'P 1'
#
loop_
_entity.id
_entity.type
_entity.pdbx_description
1 polymer ?
#
loop_
_entity_poly.entity_id
_entity_poly.type
_entity_poly.pdbx_seq_one_letter_code
_entity_poly.pdbx_strand_id
1 'polypeptide(L)'
;MLSSSAPHNPYTFPFLLKACSNLSAFQETTQIHAHLTKLGYANDVYSVNSLINSYAVTGRFNHARLLFDRIQEPDLVSWNSVIKGYVQAGMNKEALQLFHEMHNSNVPPDKVSLASALSACAQLGALEQGRWIHSYADKERISIDSVLACALIDMYAKCGDMEEALRVFKNRKKAKSVQVWTALISGYAYHGLGGEAMNTFMEMQKMGVKPNAITLTAVLTACSYTGLVEQGKSVFYTMERDHNVKPTIEHYGCVVDLLGRAGLLDEANRLVQKMPMKANAVIWGSLLKACQIHKNIELGERIGEMLIGMDPNHGGRYVHTANIHAMGGKWDKAAETRRLMKDKGVVKVPGCSMISLEGTTHEFTAGDRSHAEIEKIRTKWRAVRRELEGNGYVPELEDVLLDLADDEEREAIVHQHSEKLAVAYGLMKTKPGKTIRIMKNLRVCKDCHKVMKLVSKIYKRDIVMRDRTRFHRFRDGNCTCGDYW
;
A
#
# COMPACT_ATOMS: atom_id res chain seq x y z
N MET A 1 -29.93 14.13 24.63
CA MET A 1 -30.59 14.71 23.44
C MET A 1 -32.00 14.17 23.25
N LEU A 2 -32.19 12.86 23.02
CA LEU A 2 -33.54 12.26 22.99
C LEU A 2 -34.26 12.32 24.34
N SER A 3 -33.50 12.25 25.44
CA SER A 3 -34.02 12.38 26.81
C SER A 3 -34.38 13.81 27.24
N SER A 4 -34.00 14.83 26.46
CA SER A 4 -34.02 16.24 26.89
C SER A 4 -34.87 17.15 26.02
N SER A 5 -35.65 16.61 25.08
CA SER A 5 -36.56 17.36 24.18
C SER A 5 -35.96 18.60 23.51
N ALA A 6 -34.63 18.61 23.30
CA ALA A 6 -33.95 19.72 22.66
C ALA A 6 -34.35 19.75 21.17
N PRO A 7 -34.83 20.88 20.63
CA PRO A 7 -35.33 20.95 19.26
C PRO A 7 -34.24 20.54 18.28
N HIS A 8 -34.55 19.53 17.47
CA HIS A 8 -33.64 18.97 16.48
C HIS A 8 -33.56 19.96 15.31
N ASN A 9 -32.36 20.40 14.97
CA ASN A 9 -32.13 21.23 13.79
C ASN A 9 -31.20 20.48 12.81
N PRO A 10 -31.18 20.86 11.51
CA PRO A 10 -30.35 20.20 10.50
C PRO A 10 -28.85 20.19 10.85
N TYR A 11 -28.39 21.05 11.77
CA TYR A 11 -27.01 21.11 12.23
C TYR A 11 -26.64 20.06 13.29
N THR A 12 -27.63 19.40 13.91
CA THR A 12 -27.38 18.40 14.97
C THR A 12 -27.04 17.02 14.40
N PHE A 13 -27.67 16.65 13.30
CA PHE A 13 -27.50 15.34 12.65
C PHE A 13 -26.11 15.10 12.05
N PRO A 14 -25.42 16.09 11.45
CA PRO A 14 -24.04 15.95 10.99
C PRO A 14 -23.07 15.43 12.04
N PHE A 15 -23.18 15.87 13.30
CA PHE A 15 -22.31 15.38 14.39
C PHE A 15 -22.58 13.91 14.73
N LEU A 16 -23.85 13.50 14.74
CA LEU A 16 -24.24 12.11 14.98
C LEU A 16 -23.77 11.22 13.82
N LEU A 17 -23.94 11.65 12.58
CA LEU A 17 -23.45 10.94 11.40
C LEU A 17 -21.93 10.87 11.36
N LYS A 18 -21.24 11.91 11.84
CA LYS A 18 -19.78 11.89 11.96
C LYS A 18 -19.31 10.87 12.99
N ALA A 19 -20.00 10.77 14.13
CA ALA A 19 -19.74 9.72 15.11
C ALA A 19 -20.00 8.32 14.54
N CYS A 20 -21.11 8.14 13.81
CA CYS A 20 -21.42 6.87 13.14
C CYS A 20 -20.37 6.51 12.09
N SER A 21 -19.88 7.49 11.33
CA SER A 21 -18.79 7.29 10.36
C SER A 21 -17.52 6.81 11.06
N ASN A 22 -17.15 7.42 12.18
CA ASN A 22 -15.93 7.04 12.92
C ASN A 22 -16.03 5.64 13.56
N LEU A 23 -17.24 5.19 13.88
CA LEU A 23 -17.52 3.88 14.48
C LEU A 23 -17.91 2.81 13.44
N SER A 24 -17.97 3.17 12.16
CA SER A 24 -18.52 2.31 11.09
C SER A 24 -19.93 1.77 11.42
N ALA A 25 -20.73 2.57 12.12
CA ALA A 25 -22.02 2.22 12.68
C ALA A 25 -23.13 2.34 11.62
N PHE A 26 -23.34 1.27 10.85
CA PHE A 26 -24.27 1.25 9.72
C PHE A 26 -25.74 1.33 10.16
N GLN A 27 -26.13 0.59 11.20
CA GLN A 27 -27.54 0.53 11.64
C GLN A 27 -27.99 1.88 12.19
N GLU A 28 -27.10 2.57 12.87
CA GLU A 28 -27.31 3.90 13.42
C GLU A 28 -27.38 4.94 12.30
N THR A 29 -26.53 4.82 11.28
CA THR A 29 -26.61 5.65 10.07
C THR A 29 -27.97 5.53 9.38
N THR A 30 -28.55 4.32 9.26
CA THR A 30 -29.88 4.15 8.63
C THR A 30 -31.00 4.67 9.50
N GLN A 31 -30.93 4.52 10.83
CA GLN A 31 -31.89 5.13 11.76
C GLN A 31 -31.87 6.66 11.67
N ILE A 32 -30.67 7.26 11.65
CA ILE A 32 -30.52 8.71 11.50
C ILE A 32 -31.04 9.18 10.14
N HIS A 33 -30.77 8.45 9.06
CA HIS A 33 -31.33 8.75 7.74
C HIS A 33 -32.86 8.71 7.74
N ALA A 34 -33.47 7.69 8.34
CA ALA A 34 -34.93 7.61 8.46
C ALA A 34 -35.51 8.81 9.24
N HIS A 35 -34.84 9.24 10.31
CA HIS A 35 -35.22 10.44 11.06
C HIS A 35 -35.10 11.71 10.21
N LEU A 36 -34.01 11.89 9.48
CA LEU A 36 -33.83 13.03 8.56
C LEU A 36 -34.95 13.08 7.52
N THR A 37 -35.33 11.95 6.94
CA THR A 37 -36.43 11.85 5.99
C THR A 37 -37.77 12.20 6.63
N LYS A 38 -38.08 11.64 7.81
CA LYS A 38 -39.34 11.91 8.52
C LYS A 38 -39.48 13.39 8.93
N LEU A 39 -38.37 14.05 9.24
CA LEU A 39 -38.34 15.46 9.66
C LEU A 39 -38.28 16.45 8.49
N GLY A 40 -38.29 15.96 7.23
CA GLY A 40 -38.25 16.82 6.04
C GLY A 40 -36.86 17.35 5.67
N TYR A 41 -35.80 16.85 6.31
CA TYR A 41 -34.40 17.24 6.04
C TYR A 41 -33.72 16.33 5.01
N ALA A 42 -34.47 15.46 4.32
CA ALA A 42 -33.91 14.55 3.31
C ALA A 42 -33.23 15.25 2.13
N ASN A 43 -33.58 16.51 1.85
CA ASN A 43 -33.02 17.32 0.76
C ASN A 43 -32.10 18.45 1.27
N ASP A 44 -31.86 18.54 2.57
CA ASP A 44 -30.93 19.52 3.13
C ASP A 44 -29.49 19.16 2.76
N VAL A 45 -28.78 20.05 2.09
CA VAL A 45 -27.44 19.79 1.51
C VAL A 45 -26.44 19.33 2.58
N TYR A 46 -26.47 19.92 3.78
CA TYR A 46 -25.56 19.56 4.87
C TYR A 46 -25.85 18.17 5.45
N SER A 47 -27.13 17.85 5.62
CA SER A 47 -27.60 16.54 6.07
C SER A 47 -27.28 15.46 5.04
N VAL A 48 -27.52 15.73 3.76
CA VAL A 48 -27.22 14.82 2.64
C VAL A 48 -25.72 14.59 2.52
N ASN A 49 -24.87 15.62 2.59
CA ASN A 49 -23.41 15.47 2.52
C ASN A 49 -22.85 14.63 3.67
N SER A 50 -23.39 14.82 4.88
CA SER A 50 -23.02 14.02 6.05
C SER A 50 -23.47 12.55 5.89
N LEU A 51 -24.66 12.31 5.31
CA LEU A 51 -25.16 10.97 5.01
C LEU A 51 -24.33 10.28 3.92
N ILE A 52 -23.96 10.99 2.85
CA ILE A 52 -23.09 10.48 1.79
C ILE A 52 -21.78 10.00 2.39
N ASN A 53 -21.11 10.82 3.22
CA ASN A 53 -19.88 10.42 3.88
C ASN A 53 -20.08 9.18 4.78
N SER A 54 -21.14 9.14 5.58
CA SER A 54 -21.41 8.02 6.49
C SER A 54 -21.69 6.71 5.73
N TYR A 55 -22.49 6.76 4.67
CA TYR A 55 -22.75 5.59 3.81
C TYR A 55 -21.50 5.15 3.06
N ALA A 56 -20.67 6.07 2.58
CA ALA A 56 -19.40 5.72 1.96
C ALA A 56 -18.46 5.00 2.95
N VAL A 57 -18.23 5.57 4.14
CA VAL A 57 -17.33 4.99 5.16
C VAL A 57 -17.85 3.64 5.67
N THR A 58 -19.16 3.42 5.73
CA THR A 58 -19.78 2.13 6.11
C THR A 58 -19.88 1.12 4.97
N GLY A 59 -19.31 1.41 3.78
CA GLY A 59 -19.24 0.47 2.67
C GLY A 59 -20.52 0.35 1.83
N ARG A 60 -21.45 1.30 1.94
CA ARG A 60 -22.75 1.33 1.24
C ARG A 60 -22.75 2.35 0.12
N PHE A 61 -21.86 2.12 -0.83
CA PHE A 61 -21.55 3.04 -1.92
C PHE A 61 -22.74 3.34 -2.82
N ASN A 62 -23.56 2.34 -3.12
CA ASN A 62 -24.77 2.55 -3.91
C ASN A 62 -25.72 3.53 -3.20
N HIS A 63 -25.78 3.51 -1.87
CA HIS A 63 -26.63 4.44 -1.12
C HIS A 63 -26.02 5.84 -1.10
N ALA A 64 -24.70 5.95 -0.95
CA ALA A 64 -23.98 7.22 -1.07
C ALA A 64 -24.16 7.84 -2.47
N ARG A 65 -24.04 7.05 -3.54
CA ARG A 65 -24.26 7.50 -4.92
C ARG A 65 -25.70 7.94 -5.14
N LEU A 66 -26.69 7.14 -4.71
CA LEU A 66 -28.10 7.48 -4.85
C LEU A 66 -28.47 8.78 -4.13
N LEU A 67 -27.86 9.05 -2.97
CA LEU A 67 -28.05 10.33 -2.27
C LEU A 67 -27.40 11.49 -3.01
N PHE A 68 -26.21 11.31 -3.56
CA PHE A 68 -25.54 12.32 -4.35
C PHE A 68 -26.31 12.65 -5.64
N ASP A 69 -26.82 11.64 -6.35
CA ASP A 69 -27.60 11.79 -7.58
C ASP A 69 -28.95 12.49 -7.38
N ARG A 70 -29.45 12.54 -6.14
CA ARG A 70 -30.66 13.27 -5.79
C ARG A 70 -30.43 14.77 -5.62
N ILE A 71 -29.18 15.21 -5.50
CA ILE A 71 -28.85 16.63 -5.41
C ILE A 71 -28.97 17.22 -6.82
N GLN A 72 -29.96 18.09 -7.05
CA GLN A 72 -30.20 18.70 -8.37
C GLN A 72 -29.00 19.53 -8.85
N GLU A 73 -28.33 20.26 -7.95
CA GLU A 73 -27.15 21.08 -8.24
C GLU A 73 -26.09 20.87 -7.16
N PRO A 74 -25.24 19.84 -7.28
CA PRO A 74 -24.21 19.58 -6.28
C PRO A 74 -23.17 20.70 -6.27
N ASP A 75 -23.05 21.37 -5.13
CA ASP A 75 -22.04 22.39 -4.91
C ASP A 75 -20.64 21.78 -4.63
N LEU A 76 -19.63 22.65 -4.54
CA LEU A 76 -18.25 22.25 -4.25
C LEU A 76 -18.13 21.40 -2.96
N VAL A 77 -18.92 21.70 -1.93
CA VAL A 77 -18.89 20.97 -0.65
C VAL A 77 -19.44 19.56 -0.82
N SER A 78 -20.48 19.40 -1.64
CA SER A 78 -21.11 18.12 -1.94
C SER A 78 -20.17 17.21 -2.73
N TRP A 79 -19.54 17.75 -3.78
CA TRP A 79 -18.48 17.05 -4.53
C TRP A 79 -17.30 16.63 -3.64
N ASN A 80 -16.80 17.54 -2.82
CA ASN A 80 -15.71 17.25 -1.90
C ASN A 80 -16.06 16.16 -0.89
N SER A 81 -17.30 16.14 -0.40
CA SER A 81 -17.77 15.15 0.57
C SER A 81 -17.87 13.76 -0.05
N VAL A 82 -18.45 13.63 -1.25
CA VAL A 82 -18.58 12.33 -1.92
C VAL A 82 -17.22 11.78 -2.35
N ILE A 83 -16.35 12.61 -2.95
CA ILE A 83 -15.01 12.17 -3.38
C ILE A 83 -14.20 11.70 -2.17
N LYS A 84 -14.16 12.50 -1.10
CA LYS A 84 -13.43 12.14 0.12
C LYS A 84 -13.97 10.88 0.78
N GLY A 85 -15.29 10.72 0.84
CA GLY A 85 -15.92 9.51 1.38
C GLY A 85 -15.51 8.25 0.63
N TYR A 86 -15.47 8.32 -0.71
CA TYR A 86 -15.05 7.21 -1.55
C TYR A 86 -13.55 6.87 -1.37
N VAL A 87 -12.68 7.88 -1.28
CA VAL A 87 -11.25 7.68 -0.98
C VAL A 87 -11.06 7.02 0.38
N GLN A 88 -11.77 7.48 1.42
CA GLN A 88 -11.69 6.91 2.77
C GLN A 88 -12.14 5.45 2.83
N ALA A 89 -13.06 5.07 1.95
CA ALA A 89 -13.53 3.69 1.84
C ALA A 89 -12.68 2.81 0.89
N GLY A 90 -11.60 3.35 0.31
CA GLY A 90 -10.71 2.61 -0.59
C GLY A 90 -11.23 2.46 -2.02
N MET A 91 -12.37 3.08 -2.38
CA MET A 91 -12.94 3.12 -3.73
C MET A 91 -12.26 4.17 -4.60
N ASN A 92 -10.95 4.01 -4.80
CA ASN A 92 -10.13 5.04 -5.41
C ASN A 92 -10.44 5.24 -6.91
N LYS A 93 -10.91 4.21 -7.62
CA LYS A 93 -11.24 4.33 -9.06
C LYS A 93 -12.48 5.20 -9.24
N GLU A 94 -13.50 4.92 -8.45
CA GLU A 94 -14.78 5.60 -8.43
C GLU A 94 -14.62 7.04 -7.90
N ALA A 95 -13.75 7.27 -6.92
CA ALA A 95 -13.41 8.61 -6.47
C ALA A 95 -12.81 9.48 -7.58
N LEU A 96 -11.95 8.92 -8.43
CA LEU A 96 -11.40 9.63 -9.59
C LEU A 96 -12.44 9.86 -10.70
N GLN A 97 -13.38 8.94 -10.88
CA GLN A 97 -14.51 9.14 -11.79
C GLN A 97 -15.38 10.31 -11.32
N LEU A 98 -15.75 10.36 -10.04
CA LEU A 98 -16.47 11.49 -9.44
C LEU A 98 -15.71 12.82 -9.57
N PHE A 99 -14.40 12.81 -9.40
CA PHE A 99 -13.57 14.00 -9.61
C PHE A 99 -13.58 14.46 -11.08
N HIS A 100 -13.61 13.54 -12.04
CA HIS A 100 -13.74 13.87 -13.45
C HIS A 100 -15.14 14.39 -13.80
N GLU A 101 -16.19 13.80 -13.23
CA GLU A 101 -17.57 14.28 -13.33
C GLU A 101 -17.69 15.72 -12.80
N MET A 102 -17.14 16.00 -11.60
CA MET A 102 -17.08 17.35 -11.02
C MET A 102 -16.50 18.37 -12.00
N HIS A 103 -15.35 18.04 -12.61
CA HIS A 103 -14.68 18.92 -13.57
C HIS A 103 -15.52 19.13 -14.83
N ASN A 104 -16.17 18.08 -15.34
CA ASN A 104 -17.02 18.14 -16.53
C ASN A 104 -18.37 18.85 -16.27
N SER A 105 -18.83 18.87 -15.02
CA SER A 105 -19.99 19.66 -14.57
C SER A 105 -19.67 21.15 -14.38
N ASN A 106 -18.51 21.63 -14.84
CA ASN A 106 -18.03 23.01 -14.70
C ASN A 106 -17.94 23.49 -13.25
N VAL A 107 -17.80 22.59 -12.28
CA VAL A 107 -17.51 22.93 -10.89
C VAL A 107 -15.99 22.92 -10.71
N PRO A 108 -15.32 24.08 -10.59
CA PRO A 108 -13.85 24.13 -10.53
C PRO A 108 -13.33 23.43 -9.26
N PRO A 109 -12.46 22.41 -9.39
CA PRO A 109 -11.86 21.75 -8.25
C PRO A 109 -11.06 22.70 -7.36
N ASP A 110 -11.30 22.60 -6.04
CA ASP A 110 -10.54 23.35 -5.04
C ASP A 110 -9.41 22.49 -4.44
N LYS A 111 -8.65 23.07 -3.51
CA LYS A 111 -7.54 22.37 -2.86
C LYS A 111 -7.96 21.07 -2.18
N VAL A 112 -9.18 21.00 -1.65
CA VAL A 112 -9.71 19.81 -0.97
C VAL A 112 -10.05 18.74 -2.00
N SER A 113 -10.67 19.12 -3.13
CA SER A 113 -10.93 18.23 -4.27
C SER A 113 -9.62 17.65 -4.80
N LEU A 114 -8.62 18.53 -5.06
CA LEU A 114 -7.33 18.13 -5.59
C LEU A 114 -6.58 17.19 -4.64
N ALA A 115 -6.54 17.49 -3.34
CA ALA A 115 -5.87 16.64 -2.36
C ALA A 115 -6.54 15.26 -2.26
N SER A 116 -7.87 15.19 -2.32
CA SER A 116 -8.61 13.92 -2.30
C SER A 116 -8.35 13.09 -3.55
N ALA A 117 -8.38 13.72 -4.74
CA ALA A 117 -8.05 13.06 -6.00
C ALA A 117 -6.59 12.59 -6.05
N LEU A 118 -5.64 13.39 -5.55
CA LEU A 118 -4.23 12.98 -5.45
C LEU A 118 -4.05 11.77 -4.51
N SER A 119 -4.78 11.72 -3.40
CA SER A 119 -4.79 10.55 -2.52
C SER A 119 -5.29 9.30 -3.25
N ALA A 120 -6.35 9.43 -4.05
CA ALA A 120 -6.85 8.32 -4.88
C ALA A 120 -5.80 7.87 -5.91
N CYS A 121 -5.13 8.82 -6.58
CA CYS A 121 -4.03 8.54 -7.51
C CYS A 121 -2.89 7.78 -6.82
N ALA A 122 -2.51 8.17 -5.60
CA ALA A 122 -1.45 7.53 -4.82
C ALA A 122 -1.75 6.04 -4.52
N GLN A 123 -3.02 5.72 -4.24
CA GLN A 123 -3.46 4.35 -3.99
C GLN A 123 -3.51 3.51 -5.26
N LEU A 124 -3.90 4.11 -6.39
CA LEU A 124 -3.98 3.43 -7.68
C LEU A 124 -2.67 3.40 -8.46
N GLY A 125 -1.64 4.13 -8.04
CA GLY A 125 -0.44 4.34 -8.86
C GLY A 125 -0.71 5.14 -10.14
N ALA A 126 -1.74 5.99 -10.15
CA ALA A 126 -2.21 6.75 -11.31
C ALA A 126 -1.36 8.01 -11.54
N LEU A 127 -0.09 7.81 -11.94
CA LEU A 127 0.91 8.88 -12.05
C LEU A 127 0.50 9.99 -13.03
N GLU A 128 -0.04 9.63 -14.19
CA GLU A 128 -0.38 10.61 -15.24
C GLU A 128 -1.53 11.52 -14.82
N GLN A 129 -2.56 10.95 -14.19
CA GLN A 129 -3.66 11.70 -13.57
C GLN A 129 -3.13 12.62 -12.46
N GLY A 130 -2.21 12.13 -11.62
CA GLY A 130 -1.54 12.93 -10.61
C GLY A 130 -0.75 14.12 -11.19
N ARG A 131 -0.03 13.93 -12.30
CA ARG A 131 0.66 15.01 -13.02
C ARG A 131 -0.30 16.01 -13.63
N TRP A 132 -1.42 15.54 -14.18
CA TRP A 132 -2.48 16.41 -14.69
C TRP A 132 -3.04 17.29 -13.57
N ILE A 133 -3.35 16.72 -12.40
CA ILE A 133 -3.84 17.46 -11.23
C ILE A 133 -2.82 18.51 -10.78
N HIS A 134 -1.54 18.16 -10.70
CA HIS A 134 -0.48 19.10 -10.34
C HIS A 134 -0.38 20.25 -11.35
N SER A 135 -0.41 19.93 -12.65
CA SER A 135 -0.39 20.93 -13.73
C SER A 135 -1.64 21.82 -13.73
N TYR A 136 -2.81 21.26 -13.38
CA TYR A 136 -4.05 22.01 -13.21
C TYR A 136 -3.91 23.04 -12.08
N ALA A 137 -3.38 22.63 -10.92
CA ALA A 137 -3.13 23.54 -9.80
C ALA A 137 -2.22 24.72 -10.20
N ASP A 138 -1.16 24.47 -10.97
CA ASP A 138 -0.27 25.51 -11.46
C ASP A 138 -0.95 26.46 -12.46
N LYS A 139 -1.70 25.91 -13.43
CA LYS A 139 -2.42 26.68 -14.46
C LYS A 139 -3.49 27.59 -13.85
N GLU A 140 -4.27 27.07 -12.92
CA GLU A 140 -5.31 27.81 -12.20
C GLU A 140 -4.76 28.66 -11.04
N ARG A 141 -3.43 28.69 -10.87
CA ARG A 141 -2.72 29.45 -9.82
C ARG A 141 -3.23 29.12 -8.40
N ILE A 142 -3.63 27.88 -8.18
CA ILE A 142 -4.08 27.38 -6.88
C ILE A 142 -2.86 27.29 -5.95
N SER A 143 -2.90 28.04 -4.84
CA SER A 143 -1.77 28.07 -3.90
C SER A 143 -1.56 26.70 -3.23
N ILE A 144 -0.38 26.11 -3.45
CA ILE A 144 0.05 24.86 -2.81
C ILE A 144 0.42 25.14 -1.33
N ASP A 145 -0.54 24.90 -0.44
CA ASP A 145 -0.32 24.90 1.00
C ASP A 145 0.25 23.56 1.49
N SER A 146 0.39 23.42 2.81
CA SER A 146 1.00 22.22 3.41
C SER A 146 0.20 20.95 3.14
N VAL A 147 -1.13 21.04 3.05
CA VAL A 147 -2.00 19.87 2.83
C VAL A 147 -1.86 19.39 1.38
N LEU A 148 -1.97 20.31 0.43
CA LEU A 148 -1.82 19.98 -0.99
C LEU A 148 -0.39 19.53 -1.33
N ALA A 149 0.63 20.17 -0.73
CA ALA A 149 2.03 19.72 -0.87
C ALA A 149 2.23 18.29 -0.33
N CYS A 150 1.67 17.97 0.84
CA CYS A 150 1.72 16.63 1.41
C CYS A 150 1.07 15.59 0.48
N ALA A 151 -0.10 15.92 -0.09
CA ALA A 151 -0.80 15.03 -1.03
C ALA A 151 -0.02 14.83 -2.33
N LEU A 152 0.61 15.88 -2.87
CA LEU A 152 1.47 15.78 -4.05
C LEU A 152 2.71 14.92 -3.79
N ILE A 153 3.40 15.13 -2.67
CA ILE A 153 4.58 14.33 -2.28
C ILE A 153 4.19 12.85 -2.12
N ASP A 154 3.11 12.57 -1.38
CA ASP A 154 2.63 11.20 -1.17
C ASP A 154 2.23 10.54 -2.49
N MET A 155 1.52 11.25 -3.37
CA MET A 155 1.14 10.77 -4.69
C MET A 155 2.35 10.44 -5.54
N TYR A 156 3.30 11.37 -5.72
CA TYR A 156 4.49 11.13 -6.53
C TYR A 156 5.32 9.97 -5.97
N ALA A 157 5.53 9.93 -4.65
CA ALA A 157 6.27 8.84 -4.00
C ALA A 157 5.58 7.48 -4.21
N LYS A 158 4.25 7.37 -3.98
CA LYS A 158 3.47 6.12 -4.16
C LYS A 158 3.13 5.77 -5.60
N CYS A 159 3.42 6.66 -6.55
CA CYS A 159 3.39 6.40 -7.98
C CYS A 159 4.78 6.08 -8.56
N GLY A 160 5.81 5.99 -7.72
CA GLY A 160 7.15 5.59 -8.11
C GLY A 160 8.01 6.72 -8.71
N ASP A 161 7.65 7.98 -8.52
CA ASP A 161 8.42 9.15 -8.95
C ASP A 161 8.92 9.97 -7.75
N MET A 162 9.95 9.45 -7.08
CA MET A 162 10.52 10.09 -5.89
C MET A 162 11.24 11.41 -6.21
N GLU A 163 11.68 11.61 -7.45
CA GLU A 163 12.38 12.81 -7.89
C GLU A 163 11.42 14.01 -7.92
N GLU A 164 10.23 13.82 -8.49
CA GLU A 164 9.19 14.84 -8.46
C GLU A 164 8.65 15.10 -7.04
N ALA A 165 8.53 14.07 -6.20
CA ALA A 165 8.19 14.24 -4.79
C ALA A 165 9.20 15.17 -4.08
N LEU A 166 10.50 14.96 -4.31
CA LEU A 166 11.56 15.80 -3.77
C LEU A 166 11.52 17.22 -4.34
N ARG A 167 11.19 17.38 -5.64
CA ARG A 167 11.05 18.69 -6.29
C ARG A 167 9.94 19.52 -5.65
N VAL A 168 8.76 18.93 -5.41
CA VAL A 168 7.64 19.57 -4.70
C VAL A 168 8.07 19.99 -3.29
N PHE A 169 8.78 19.13 -2.57
CA PHE A 169 9.30 19.44 -1.24
C PHE A 169 10.28 20.61 -1.25
N LYS A 170 11.27 20.61 -2.15
CA LYS A 170 12.32 21.64 -2.24
C LYS A 170 11.79 22.99 -2.68
N ASN A 171 10.88 23.03 -3.66
CA ASN A 171 10.33 24.27 -4.22
C ASN A 171 9.43 25.03 -3.23
N ARG A 172 9.06 24.39 -2.12
CA ARG A 172 8.26 25.02 -1.08
C ARG A 172 9.08 26.06 -0.30
N LYS A 173 8.78 27.35 -0.56
CA LYS A 173 9.37 28.50 0.15
C LYS A 173 8.84 28.72 1.56
N LYS A 174 7.58 28.39 1.82
CA LYS A 174 6.95 28.52 3.15
C LYS A 174 7.47 27.44 4.10
N ALA A 175 7.36 27.70 5.41
CA ALA A 175 7.68 26.71 6.44
C ALA A 175 6.99 25.36 6.17
N LYS A 176 7.77 24.28 6.35
CA LYS A 176 7.34 22.90 6.09
C LYS A 176 6.73 22.34 7.38
N SER A 177 5.47 21.93 7.32
CA SER A 177 4.79 21.32 8.47
C SER A 177 5.32 19.90 8.71
N VAL A 178 5.05 19.35 9.91
CA VAL A 178 5.36 17.95 10.26
C VAL A 178 4.84 16.96 9.20
N GLN A 179 3.66 17.23 8.62
CA GLN A 179 3.04 16.39 7.59
C GLN A 179 3.89 16.33 6.31
N VAL A 180 4.41 17.48 5.86
CA VAL A 180 5.24 17.57 4.65
C VAL A 180 6.56 16.82 4.82
N TRP A 181 7.21 16.94 5.98
CA TRP A 181 8.41 16.16 6.31
C TRP A 181 8.12 14.66 6.39
N THR A 182 7.02 14.31 7.07
CA THR A 182 6.61 12.90 7.23
C THR A 182 6.32 12.24 5.88
N ALA A 183 5.67 12.96 4.95
CA ALA A 183 5.40 12.46 3.60
C ALA A 183 6.70 12.16 2.83
N LEU A 184 7.70 13.04 2.91
CA LEU A 184 8.99 12.83 2.26
C LEU A 184 9.76 11.65 2.87
N ILE A 185 9.81 11.57 4.21
CA ILE A 185 10.46 10.46 4.94
C ILE A 185 9.79 9.12 4.59
N SER A 186 8.46 9.09 4.55
CA SER A 186 7.68 7.90 4.17
C SER A 186 7.95 7.51 2.72
N GLY A 187 8.05 8.50 1.82
CA GLY A 187 8.46 8.30 0.43
C GLY A 187 9.83 7.63 0.33
N TYR A 188 10.85 8.15 1.03
CA TYR A 188 12.16 7.51 1.07
C TYR A 188 12.13 6.10 1.64
N ALA A 189 11.35 5.86 2.69
CA ALA A 189 11.16 4.52 3.26
C ALA A 189 10.61 3.54 2.21
N TYR A 190 9.53 3.91 1.51
CA TYR A 190 8.96 3.07 0.46
C TYR A 190 9.91 2.84 -0.71
N HIS A 191 10.88 3.72 -0.97
CA HIS A 191 11.85 3.55 -2.05
C HIS A 191 13.14 2.85 -1.62
N GLY A 192 13.21 2.34 -0.37
CA GLY A 192 14.41 1.70 0.15
C GLY A 192 15.58 2.67 0.37
N LEU A 193 15.31 3.97 0.45
CA LEU A 193 16.31 5.03 0.61
C LEU A 193 16.44 5.42 2.10
N GLY A 194 16.76 4.44 2.94
CA GLY A 194 16.80 4.60 4.41
C GLY A 194 17.79 5.66 4.90
N GLY A 195 18.95 5.80 4.24
CA GLY A 195 19.91 6.86 4.54
C GLY A 195 19.33 8.27 4.30
N GLU A 196 18.65 8.47 3.17
CA GLU A 196 17.98 9.74 2.86
C GLU A 196 16.83 10.03 3.84
N ALA A 197 16.08 9.00 4.24
CA ALA A 197 15.03 9.12 5.25
C ALA A 197 15.60 9.60 6.61
N MET A 198 16.72 9.01 7.05
CA MET A 198 17.42 9.41 8.28
C MET A 198 17.99 10.83 8.18
N ASN A 199 18.61 11.18 7.06
CA ASN A 199 19.12 12.53 6.83
C ASN A 199 18.00 13.58 6.88
N THR A 200 16.88 13.29 6.22
CA THR A 200 15.68 14.14 6.22
C THR A 200 15.09 14.29 7.64
N PHE A 201 15.08 13.21 8.42
CA PHE A 201 14.63 13.24 9.81
C PHE A 201 15.55 14.11 10.70
N MET A 202 16.87 13.99 10.54
CA MET A 202 17.82 14.85 11.24
C MET A 202 17.69 16.33 10.84
N GLU A 203 17.45 16.61 9.55
CA GLU A 203 17.22 17.97 9.06
C GLU A 203 15.93 18.56 9.65
N MET A 204 14.84 17.78 9.70
CA MET A 204 13.58 18.17 10.34
C MET A 204 13.79 18.60 11.80
N GLN A 205 14.58 17.82 12.56
CA GLN A 205 14.92 18.14 13.95
C GLN A 205 15.77 19.41 14.07
N LYS A 206 16.79 19.57 13.20
CA LYS A 206 17.63 20.78 13.15
C LYS A 206 16.82 22.04 12.86
N MET A 207 15.76 21.91 12.07
CA MET A 207 14.82 23.00 11.77
C MET A 207 13.82 23.27 12.90
N GLY A 208 13.94 22.60 14.06
CA GLY A 208 13.07 22.76 15.21
C GLY A 208 11.68 22.13 15.05
N VAL A 209 11.47 21.33 14.00
CA VAL A 209 10.18 20.68 13.75
C VAL A 209 10.13 19.37 14.51
N LYS A 210 9.27 19.28 15.53
CA LYS A 210 9.14 18.08 16.37
C LYS A 210 8.47 16.92 15.61
N PRO A 211 9.07 15.71 15.58
CA PRO A 211 8.44 14.55 14.98
C PRO A 211 7.25 14.06 15.81
N ASN A 212 6.28 13.43 15.14
CA ASN A 212 5.15 12.77 15.80
C ASN A 212 5.22 11.24 15.62
N ALA A 213 4.24 10.52 16.17
CA ALA A 213 4.13 9.07 16.05
C ALA A 213 4.19 8.56 14.60
N ILE A 214 3.58 9.28 13.66
CA ILE A 214 3.58 8.89 12.24
C ILE A 214 4.97 9.10 11.63
N THR A 215 5.63 10.22 11.95
CA THR A 215 7.01 10.48 11.53
C THR A 215 7.96 9.37 12.00
N LEU A 216 7.90 9.00 13.27
CA LEU A 216 8.77 7.98 13.84
C LEU A 216 8.49 6.59 13.28
N THR A 217 7.22 6.25 13.03
CA THR A 217 6.86 5.02 12.30
C THR A 217 7.48 5.00 10.89
N ALA A 218 7.46 6.13 10.17
CA ALA A 218 8.06 6.23 8.84
C ALA A 218 9.59 6.05 8.88
N VAL A 219 10.27 6.65 9.87
CA VAL A 219 11.72 6.47 10.08
C VAL A 219 12.06 5.02 10.41
N LEU A 220 11.36 4.40 11.36
CA LEU A 220 11.58 2.99 11.73
C LEU A 220 11.30 2.04 10.56
N THR A 221 10.30 2.34 9.73
CA THR A 221 10.04 1.59 8.48
C THR A 221 11.21 1.70 7.52
N ALA A 222 11.77 2.91 7.36
CA ALA A 222 12.95 3.12 6.52
C ALA A 222 14.16 2.33 7.03
N CYS A 223 14.38 2.32 8.35
CA CYS A 223 15.42 1.50 8.99
C CYS A 223 15.17 0.00 8.73
N SER A 224 13.94 -0.48 8.92
CA SER A 224 13.57 -1.88 8.68
C SER A 224 13.86 -2.32 7.24
N TYR A 225 13.57 -1.48 6.26
CA TYR A 225 13.73 -1.84 4.85
C TYR A 225 15.17 -1.74 4.34
N THR A 226 16.08 -1.14 5.10
CA THR A 226 17.50 -0.93 4.73
C THR A 226 18.49 -1.55 5.70
N GLY A 227 18.01 -2.20 6.76
CA GLY A 227 18.87 -2.89 7.73
C GLY A 227 19.64 -1.93 8.64
N LEU A 228 19.17 -0.71 8.84
CA LEU A 228 19.77 0.26 9.78
C LEU A 228 19.38 -0.06 11.22
N VAL A 229 19.85 -1.21 11.72
CA VAL A 229 19.44 -1.80 13.01
C VAL A 229 19.74 -0.87 14.18
N GLU A 230 20.97 -0.36 14.27
CA GLU A 230 21.40 0.48 15.40
C GLU A 230 20.66 1.83 15.42
N GLN A 231 20.47 2.44 14.25
CA GLN A 231 19.71 3.69 14.12
C GLN A 231 18.24 3.47 14.50
N GLY A 232 17.63 2.38 14.02
CA GLY A 232 16.25 2.03 14.34
C GLY A 232 16.04 1.77 15.83
N LYS A 233 16.97 1.04 16.48
CA LYS A 233 16.97 0.83 17.94
C LYS A 233 17.09 2.15 18.68
N SER A 234 18.05 2.99 18.29
CA SER A 234 18.27 4.31 18.91
C SER A 234 17.00 5.15 18.87
N VAL A 235 16.40 5.32 17.68
CA VAL A 235 15.15 6.08 17.50
C VAL A 235 14.01 5.51 18.35
N PHE A 236 13.87 4.19 18.40
CA PHE A 236 12.80 3.54 19.17
C PHE A 236 12.95 3.72 20.69
N TYR A 237 14.16 3.57 21.23
CA TYR A 237 14.35 3.68 22.68
C TYR A 237 14.40 5.12 23.18
N THR A 238 14.71 6.09 22.31
CA THR A 238 14.74 7.50 22.69
C THR A 238 13.46 8.27 22.37
N MET A 239 12.49 7.68 21.67
CA MET A 239 11.26 8.38 21.24
C MET A 239 10.44 9.00 22.38
N GLU A 240 10.34 8.32 23.53
CA GLU A 240 9.58 8.85 24.67
C GLU A 240 10.37 9.98 25.35
N ARG A 241 11.67 9.79 25.54
CA ARG A 241 12.56 10.77 26.20
C ARG A 241 12.75 12.04 25.36
N ASP A 242 13.07 11.89 24.07
CA ASP A 242 13.52 12.99 23.21
C ASP A 242 12.35 13.67 22.49
N HIS A 243 11.22 12.97 22.32
CA HIS A 243 10.08 13.46 21.53
C HIS A 243 8.73 13.41 22.26
N ASN A 244 8.68 12.88 23.50
CA ASN A 244 7.45 12.69 24.26
C ASN A 244 6.37 11.89 23.48
N VAL A 245 6.83 10.93 22.67
CA VAL A 245 5.95 10.01 21.93
C VAL A 245 6.06 8.63 22.55
N LYS A 246 4.95 8.11 23.06
CA LYS A 246 4.91 6.74 23.58
C LYS A 246 4.90 5.73 22.43
N PRO A 247 5.66 4.61 22.52
CA PRO A 247 5.62 3.55 21.52
C PRO A 247 4.20 3.01 21.30
N THR A 248 3.75 3.04 20.05
CA THR A 248 2.48 2.44 19.61
C THR A 248 2.72 1.06 18.99
N ILE A 249 1.65 0.31 18.71
CA ILE A 249 1.74 -1.02 18.09
C ILE A 249 2.45 -0.98 16.72
N GLU A 250 2.30 0.11 15.97
CA GLU A 250 2.98 0.34 14.69
C GLU A 250 4.50 0.46 14.88
N HIS A 251 4.96 1.20 15.89
CA HIS A 251 6.39 1.34 16.18
C HIS A 251 7.02 -0.01 16.55
N TYR A 252 6.37 -0.79 17.42
CA TYR A 252 6.82 -2.14 17.75
C TYR A 252 6.86 -3.04 16.51
N GLY A 253 5.84 -2.97 15.64
CA GLY A 253 5.83 -3.74 14.40
C GLY A 253 7.01 -3.42 13.49
N CYS A 254 7.37 -2.15 13.34
CA CYS A 254 8.55 -1.76 12.56
C CYS A 254 9.86 -2.32 13.15
N VAL A 255 10.03 -2.29 14.49
CA VAL A 255 11.24 -2.79 15.14
C VAL A 255 11.31 -4.31 15.12
N VAL A 256 10.19 -5.01 15.29
CA VAL A 256 10.14 -6.48 15.16
C VAL A 256 10.48 -6.91 13.73
N ASP A 257 9.96 -6.20 12.71
CA ASP A 257 10.32 -6.43 11.31
C ASP A 257 11.82 -6.18 11.07
N LEU A 258 12.37 -5.08 11.61
CA LEU A 258 13.80 -4.73 11.51
C LEU A 258 14.71 -5.82 12.12
N LEU A 259 14.43 -6.20 13.38
CA LEU A 259 15.19 -7.24 14.08
C LEU A 259 15.05 -8.60 13.39
N GLY A 260 13.83 -8.94 12.95
CA GLY A 260 13.55 -10.17 12.24
C GLY A 260 14.33 -10.28 10.93
N ARG A 261 14.34 -9.23 10.10
CA ARG A 261 15.13 -9.20 8.85
C ARG A 261 16.63 -9.30 9.12
N ALA A 262 17.11 -8.67 10.20
CA ALA A 262 18.51 -8.76 10.63
C ALA A 262 18.93 -10.11 11.24
N GLY A 263 17.98 -11.05 11.45
CA GLY A 263 18.28 -12.36 12.04
C GLY A 263 18.32 -12.37 13.57
N LEU A 264 18.01 -11.24 14.22
CA LEU A 264 17.98 -11.10 15.67
C LEU A 264 16.65 -11.62 16.26
N LEU A 265 16.30 -12.86 15.95
CA LEU A 265 14.99 -13.46 16.26
C LEU A 265 14.70 -13.51 17.77
N ASP A 266 15.70 -13.80 18.60
CA ASP A 266 15.52 -13.85 20.06
C ASP A 266 15.27 -12.46 20.66
N GLU A 267 15.90 -11.43 20.10
CA GLU A 267 15.63 -10.04 20.49
C GLU A 267 14.23 -9.61 20.03
N ALA A 268 13.84 -9.95 18.81
CA ALA A 268 12.51 -9.67 18.27
C ALA A 268 11.41 -10.34 19.12
N ASN A 269 11.57 -11.62 19.46
CA ASN A 269 10.61 -12.36 20.29
C ASN A 269 10.53 -11.80 21.71
N ARG A 270 11.67 -11.45 22.33
CA ARG A 270 11.68 -10.78 23.65
C ARG A 270 11.00 -9.42 23.60
N LEU A 271 11.18 -8.66 22.53
CA LEU A 271 10.50 -7.37 22.35
C LEU A 271 8.99 -7.56 22.33
N VAL A 272 8.49 -8.51 21.55
CA VAL A 272 7.05 -8.85 21.47
C VAL A 272 6.48 -9.23 22.85
N GLN A 273 7.21 -10.01 23.63
CA GLN A 273 6.79 -10.42 24.97
C GLN A 273 6.73 -9.25 25.98
N LYS A 274 7.60 -8.24 25.81
CA LYS A 274 7.67 -7.07 26.69
C LYS A 274 6.71 -5.94 26.29
N MET A 275 5.99 -6.07 25.18
CA MET A 275 5.07 -5.04 24.72
C MET A 275 3.96 -4.80 25.76
N PRO A 276 3.59 -3.54 26.04
CA PRO A 276 2.49 -3.22 26.96
C PRO A 276 1.11 -3.52 26.37
N MET A 277 1.03 -3.93 25.09
CA MET A 277 -0.19 -4.32 24.39
C MET A 277 -0.03 -5.68 23.72
N LYS A 278 -1.16 -6.36 23.48
CA LYS A 278 -1.18 -7.63 22.75
C LYS A 278 -0.75 -7.42 21.30
N ALA A 279 0.23 -8.20 20.85
CA ALA A 279 0.67 -8.17 19.46
C ALA A 279 -0.44 -8.59 18.50
N ASN A 280 -0.56 -7.86 17.38
CA ASN A 280 -1.52 -8.14 16.32
C ASN A 280 -0.95 -9.12 15.29
N ALA A 281 -1.78 -9.53 14.32
CA ALA A 281 -1.37 -10.48 13.29
C ALA A 281 -0.25 -9.95 12.36
N VAL A 282 -0.08 -8.64 12.25
CA VAL A 282 0.98 -8.04 11.41
C VAL A 282 2.35 -8.29 12.05
N ILE A 283 2.49 -8.05 13.36
CA ILE A 283 3.75 -8.28 14.10
C ILE A 283 4.15 -9.76 14.06
N TRP A 284 3.20 -10.64 14.37
CA TRP A 284 3.43 -12.09 14.30
C TRP A 284 3.74 -12.55 12.88
N GLY A 285 3.09 -11.98 11.87
CA GLY A 285 3.36 -12.27 10.46
C GLY A 285 4.78 -11.87 10.04
N SER A 286 5.27 -10.71 10.48
CA SER A 286 6.65 -10.27 10.25
C SER A 286 7.66 -11.21 10.90
N LEU A 287 7.42 -11.63 12.15
CA LEU A 287 8.30 -12.56 12.85
C LEU A 287 8.27 -13.97 12.22
N LEU A 288 7.09 -14.47 11.82
CA LEU A 288 6.96 -15.73 11.08
C LEU A 288 7.78 -15.71 9.78
N LYS A 289 7.72 -14.59 9.04
CA LYS A 289 8.49 -14.42 7.82
C LYS A 289 10.00 -14.42 8.09
N ALA A 290 10.43 -13.77 9.17
CA ALA A 290 11.82 -13.78 9.60
C ALA A 290 12.28 -15.20 9.99
N CYS A 291 11.46 -15.97 10.72
CA CYS A 291 11.73 -17.38 11.01
C CYS A 291 11.89 -18.21 9.73
N GLN A 292 11.08 -17.95 8.69
CA GLN A 292 11.23 -18.60 7.39
C GLN A 292 12.57 -18.22 6.70
N ILE A 293 12.99 -16.96 6.77
CA ILE A 293 14.25 -16.50 6.15
C ILE A 293 15.46 -17.10 6.86
N HIS A 294 15.46 -17.08 8.18
CA HIS A 294 16.59 -17.51 9.03
C HIS A 294 16.48 -18.97 9.49
N LYS A 295 15.55 -19.74 8.91
CA LYS A 295 15.35 -21.18 9.14
C LYS A 295 15.13 -21.56 10.62
N ASN A 296 14.51 -20.69 11.42
CA ASN A 296 14.11 -21.00 12.79
C ASN A 296 12.74 -21.70 12.80
N ILE A 297 12.77 -23.02 12.69
CA ILE A 297 11.58 -23.86 12.54
C ILE A 297 10.73 -23.85 13.82
N GLU A 298 11.34 -24.00 14.99
CA GLU A 298 10.61 -24.13 16.27
C GLU A 298 9.76 -22.89 16.58
N LEU A 299 10.36 -21.70 16.49
CA LEU A 299 9.63 -20.45 16.71
C LEU A 299 8.58 -20.24 15.60
N GLY A 300 8.93 -20.60 14.36
CA GLY A 300 8.05 -20.49 13.21
C GLY A 300 6.77 -21.32 13.33
N GLU A 301 6.85 -22.57 13.77
CA GLU A 301 5.70 -23.45 13.97
C GLU A 301 4.72 -22.87 14.99
N ARG A 302 5.24 -22.48 16.16
CA ARG A 302 4.44 -21.88 17.24
C ARG A 302 3.69 -20.62 16.78
N ILE A 303 4.38 -19.74 16.06
CA ILE A 303 3.76 -18.50 15.55
C ILE A 303 2.75 -18.83 14.45
N GLY A 304 3.05 -19.80 13.60
CA GLY A 304 2.18 -20.24 12.51
C GLY A 304 0.83 -20.77 13.00
N GLU A 305 0.84 -21.62 14.02
CA GLU A 305 -0.38 -22.14 14.67
C GLU A 305 -1.18 -21.02 15.33
N MET A 306 -0.51 -20.13 16.07
CA MET A 306 -1.14 -18.96 16.69
C MET A 306 -1.84 -18.06 15.67
N LEU A 307 -1.17 -17.77 14.55
CA LEU A 307 -1.69 -16.91 13.48
C LEU A 307 -2.92 -17.53 12.80
N ILE A 308 -2.92 -18.85 12.57
CA ILE A 308 -4.09 -19.57 12.04
C ILE A 308 -5.29 -19.45 13.00
N GLY A 309 -5.03 -19.54 14.31
CA GLY A 309 -6.07 -19.34 15.33
C GLY A 309 -6.60 -17.90 15.38
N MET A 310 -5.73 -16.89 15.21
CA MET A 310 -6.10 -15.48 15.33
C MET A 310 -6.97 -14.95 14.18
N ASP A 311 -6.70 -15.37 12.94
CA ASP A 311 -7.59 -15.09 11.82
C ASP A 311 -7.53 -16.27 10.82
N PRO A 312 -8.53 -17.18 10.91
CA PRO A 312 -8.53 -18.44 10.19
C PRO A 312 -8.90 -18.29 8.72
N ASN A 313 -9.32 -17.10 8.27
CA ASN A 313 -9.76 -16.84 6.90
C ASN A 313 -8.61 -16.33 6.01
N HIS A 314 -7.43 -16.06 6.58
CA HIS A 314 -6.29 -15.56 5.84
C HIS A 314 -5.41 -16.68 5.26
N GLY A 315 -5.67 -17.08 4.01
CA GLY A 315 -4.98 -18.18 3.33
C GLY A 315 -3.45 -18.12 3.33
N GLY A 316 -2.86 -16.92 3.31
CA GLY A 316 -1.40 -16.76 3.38
C GLY A 316 -0.76 -17.37 4.65
N ARG A 317 -1.49 -17.44 5.77
CA ARG A 317 -0.97 -17.97 7.04
C ARG A 317 -0.76 -19.47 6.97
N TYR A 318 -1.75 -20.20 6.46
CA TYR A 318 -1.64 -21.63 6.20
C TYR A 318 -0.49 -21.95 5.25
N VAL A 319 -0.32 -21.16 4.19
CA VAL A 319 0.79 -21.34 3.25
C VAL A 319 2.13 -21.13 3.93
N HIS A 320 2.30 -20.07 4.72
CA HIS A 320 3.55 -19.82 5.44
C HIS A 320 3.85 -20.89 6.50
N THR A 321 2.85 -21.32 7.28
CA THR A 321 2.99 -22.38 8.28
C THR A 321 3.34 -23.72 7.62
N ALA A 322 2.65 -24.09 6.53
CA ALA A 322 2.95 -25.32 5.80
C ALA A 322 4.37 -25.29 5.21
N ASN A 323 4.84 -24.13 4.72
CA ASN A 323 6.21 -23.99 4.24
C ASN A 323 7.24 -24.17 5.37
N ILE A 324 6.97 -23.69 6.58
CA ILE A 324 7.85 -23.90 7.73
C ILE A 324 7.90 -25.37 8.14
N HIS A 325 6.76 -26.06 8.17
CA HIS A 325 6.72 -27.51 8.40
C HIS A 325 7.56 -28.28 7.36
N ALA A 326 7.41 -27.93 6.08
CA ALA A 326 8.19 -28.52 4.99
C ALA A 326 9.70 -28.27 5.16
N MET A 327 10.10 -27.04 5.51
CA MET A 327 11.50 -26.71 5.79
C MET A 327 12.08 -27.50 6.98
N GLY A 328 11.25 -27.86 7.95
CA GLY A 328 11.62 -28.73 9.07
C GLY A 328 11.54 -30.22 8.77
N GLY A 329 11.28 -30.62 7.53
CA GLY A 329 11.13 -32.03 7.13
C GLY A 329 9.85 -32.70 7.64
N LYS A 330 8.92 -31.94 8.24
CA LYS A 330 7.64 -32.44 8.77
C LYS A 330 6.56 -32.40 7.70
N TRP A 331 6.74 -33.20 6.65
CA TRP A 331 5.87 -33.20 5.46
C TRP A 331 4.41 -33.54 5.78
N ASP A 332 4.16 -34.44 6.73
CA ASP A 332 2.80 -34.80 7.16
C ASP A 332 2.05 -33.58 7.73
N LYS A 333 2.70 -32.80 8.59
CA LYS A 333 2.13 -31.56 9.14
C LYS A 333 1.92 -30.49 8.07
N ALA A 334 2.81 -30.42 7.08
CA ALA A 334 2.66 -29.50 5.95
C ALA A 334 1.41 -29.86 5.12
N ALA A 335 1.24 -31.14 4.82
CA ALA A 335 0.07 -31.66 4.10
C ALA A 335 -1.23 -31.46 4.90
N GLU A 336 -1.20 -31.72 6.22
CA GLU A 336 -2.33 -31.49 7.13
C GLU A 336 -2.74 -30.01 7.14
N THR A 337 -1.78 -29.09 7.25
CA THR A 337 -2.05 -27.64 7.22
C THR A 337 -2.69 -27.21 5.90
N ARG A 338 -2.25 -27.78 4.77
CA ARG A 338 -2.83 -27.53 3.45
C ARG A 338 -4.23 -28.12 3.30
N ARG A 339 -4.50 -29.30 3.88
CA ARG A 339 -5.85 -29.90 3.94
C ARG A 339 -6.78 -29.04 4.77
N LEU A 340 -6.37 -28.62 5.97
CA LEU A 340 -7.13 -27.74 6.84
C LEU A 340 -7.54 -26.43 6.14
N MET A 341 -6.64 -25.86 5.32
CA MET A 341 -6.95 -24.68 4.51
C MET A 341 -8.08 -24.96 3.49
N LYS A 342 -8.04 -26.12 2.82
CA LYS A 342 -9.06 -26.54 1.85
C LYS A 342 -10.39 -26.85 2.54
N ASP A 343 -10.38 -27.56 3.66
CA ASP A 343 -11.57 -27.96 4.40
C ASP A 343 -12.34 -26.75 4.93
N LYS A 344 -11.63 -25.68 5.29
CA LYS A 344 -12.21 -24.38 5.67
C LYS A 344 -12.64 -23.51 4.48
N GLY A 345 -12.45 -23.98 3.23
CA GLY A 345 -12.77 -23.21 2.03
C GLY A 345 -11.91 -21.95 1.83
N VAL A 346 -10.75 -21.87 2.47
CA VAL A 346 -9.91 -20.68 2.44
C VAL A 346 -9.08 -20.66 1.17
N VAL A 347 -9.27 -19.63 0.35
CA VAL A 347 -8.57 -19.50 -0.94
C VAL A 347 -7.33 -18.61 -0.81
N LYS A 348 -6.24 -19.01 -1.48
CA LYS A 348 -5.03 -18.18 -1.60
C LYS A 348 -5.29 -17.05 -2.61
N VAL A 349 -5.01 -15.81 -2.22
CA VAL A 349 -5.03 -14.68 -3.15
C VAL A 349 -3.96 -14.90 -4.24
N PRO A 350 -4.34 -14.92 -5.53
CA PRO A 350 -3.39 -15.09 -6.61
C PRO A 350 -2.45 -13.88 -6.72
N GLY A 351 -1.20 -14.13 -7.11
CA GLY A 351 -0.28 -13.05 -7.45
C GLY A 351 -0.69 -12.40 -8.77
N CYS A 352 -0.89 -11.08 -8.73
CA CYS A 352 -1.27 -10.26 -9.87
C CYS A 352 -0.27 -9.12 -10.04
N SER A 353 0.25 -8.96 -11.27
CA SER A 353 1.10 -7.84 -11.67
C SER A 353 0.36 -6.96 -12.66
N MET A 354 0.37 -5.66 -12.42
CA MET A 354 -0.32 -4.66 -13.23
C MET A 354 0.69 -3.72 -13.87
N ILE A 355 0.45 -3.33 -15.11
CA ILE A 355 1.24 -2.33 -15.84
C ILE A 355 0.28 -1.32 -16.47
N SER A 356 0.54 -0.03 -16.27
CA SER A 356 -0.26 1.05 -16.84
C SER A 356 0.50 1.73 -17.97
N LEU A 357 -0.04 1.64 -19.19
CA LEU A 357 0.51 2.26 -20.40
C LEU A 357 -0.59 3.04 -21.11
N GLU A 358 -0.29 4.29 -21.49
CA GLU A 358 -1.19 5.14 -22.30
C GLU A 358 -2.62 5.26 -21.73
N GLY A 359 -2.72 5.31 -20.40
CA GLY A 359 -4.01 5.41 -19.69
C GLY A 359 -4.75 4.08 -19.50
N THR A 360 -4.28 2.99 -20.10
CA THR A 360 -4.86 1.65 -19.93
C THR A 360 -4.05 0.85 -18.92
N THR A 361 -4.72 0.18 -17.98
CA THR A 361 -4.09 -0.74 -17.03
C THR A 361 -4.30 -2.17 -17.47
N HIS A 362 -3.19 -2.90 -17.62
CA HIS A 362 -3.17 -4.32 -18.00
C HIS A 362 -2.79 -5.14 -16.78
N GLU A 363 -3.62 -6.13 -16.46
CA GLU A 363 -3.45 -7.01 -15.32
C GLU A 363 -3.01 -8.40 -15.80
N PHE A 364 -2.03 -8.99 -15.12
CA PHE A 364 -1.50 -10.31 -15.41
C PHE A 364 -1.53 -11.17 -14.16
N THR A 365 -1.96 -12.42 -14.30
CA THR A 365 -1.88 -13.44 -13.25
C THR A 365 -0.89 -14.54 -13.63
N ALA A 366 -0.51 -15.39 -12.68
CA ALA A 366 0.36 -16.51 -13.00
C ALA A 366 -0.36 -17.48 -13.95
N GLY A 367 0.28 -17.82 -15.08
CA GLY A 367 -0.32 -18.68 -16.11
C GLY A 367 -1.46 -18.03 -16.93
N ASP A 368 -1.61 -16.70 -16.85
CA ASP A 368 -2.70 -15.94 -17.47
C ASP A 368 -2.94 -16.29 -18.94
N ARG A 369 -4.22 -16.33 -19.33
CA ARG A 369 -4.73 -16.59 -20.69
C ARG A 369 -5.74 -15.52 -21.14
N SER A 370 -6.09 -14.59 -20.27
CA SER A 370 -7.18 -13.63 -20.47
C SER A 370 -6.80 -12.43 -21.35
N HIS A 371 -5.51 -12.07 -21.39
CA HIS A 371 -5.05 -10.91 -22.15
C HIS A 371 -5.11 -11.14 -23.67
N ALA A 372 -5.68 -10.19 -24.42
CA ALA A 372 -5.88 -10.31 -25.87
C ALA A 372 -4.59 -10.62 -26.67
N GLU A 373 -3.45 -10.09 -26.22
CA GLU A 373 -2.13 -10.32 -26.83
C GLU A 373 -1.26 -11.35 -26.08
N ILE A 374 -1.85 -12.23 -25.26
CA ILE A 374 -1.09 -13.12 -24.35
C ILE A 374 -0.05 -13.99 -25.06
N GLU A 375 -0.36 -14.53 -26.24
CA GLU A 375 0.57 -15.37 -26.99
C GLU A 375 1.77 -14.59 -27.53
N LYS A 376 1.57 -13.31 -27.91
CA LYS A 376 2.68 -12.42 -28.27
C LYS A 376 3.55 -12.11 -27.05
N ILE A 377 2.93 -11.86 -25.90
CA ILE A 377 3.64 -11.59 -24.63
C ILE A 377 4.47 -12.79 -24.20
N ARG A 378 3.90 -13.99 -24.22
CA ARG A 378 4.62 -15.25 -23.89
C ARG A 378 5.77 -15.50 -24.86
N THR A 379 5.58 -15.21 -26.14
CA THR A 379 6.65 -15.31 -27.14
C THR A 379 7.77 -14.33 -26.87
N LYS A 380 7.45 -13.07 -26.52
CA LYS A 380 8.46 -12.10 -26.11
C LYS A 380 9.18 -12.56 -24.84
N TRP A 381 8.45 -13.04 -23.83
CA TRP A 381 9.05 -13.53 -22.59
C TRP A 381 10.00 -14.70 -22.85
N ARG A 382 9.64 -15.65 -23.72
CA ARG A 382 10.54 -16.75 -24.12
C ARG A 382 11.83 -16.22 -24.77
N ALA A 383 11.76 -15.18 -25.59
CA ALA A 383 12.95 -14.56 -26.18
C ALA A 383 13.81 -13.87 -25.11
N VAL A 384 13.20 -13.09 -24.22
CA VAL A 384 13.89 -12.44 -23.09
C VAL A 384 14.57 -13.48 -22.20
N ARG A 385 13.87 -14.58 -21.88
CA ARG A 385 14.39 -15.68 -21.07
C ARG A 385 15.68 -16.28 -21.67
N ARG A 386 15.70 -16.60 -22.96
CA ARG A 386 16.88 -17.17 -23.61
C ARG A 386 18.09 -16.22 -23.54
N GLU A 387 17.84 -14.93 -23.68
CA GLU A 387 18.89 -13.92 -23.54
C GLU A 387 19.39 -13.79 -22.10
N LEU A 388 18.50 -13.89 -21.12
CA LEU A 388 18.87 -13.94 -19.70
C LEU A 388 19.73 -15.17 -19.38
N GLU A 389 19.33 -16.35 -19.85
CA GLU A 389 20.06 -17.62 -19.68
C GLU A 389 21.46 -17.54 -20.32
N GLY A 390 21.57 -16.97 -21.53
CA GLY A 390 22.85 -16.70 -22.18
C GLY A 390 23.75 -15.72 -21.42
N ASN A 391 23.19 -14.94 -20.47
CA ASN A 391 23.92 -14.03 -19.58
C ASN A 391 24.05 -14.59 -18.14
N GLY A 392 23.89 -15.90 -17.95
CA GLY A 392 24.12 -16.57 -16.66
C GLY A 392 22.93 -16.55 -15.70
N TYR A 393 21.71 -16.31 -16.19
CA TYR A 393 20.50 -16.48 -15.37
C TYR A 393 20.23 -17.96 -15.11
N VAL A 394 20.13 -18.32 -13.83
CA VAL A 394 19.63 -19.60 -13.35
C VAL A 394 18.41 -19.34 -12.46
N PRO A 395 17.27 -20.03 -12.67
CA PRO A 395 16.07 -19.89 -11.85
C PRO A 395 16.31 -20.20 -10.37
N GLU A 396 15.75 -19.38 -9.48
CA GLU A 396 15.78 -19.64 -8.03
C GLU A 396 14.54 -20.47 -7.63
N LEU A 397 14.75 -21.73 -7.24
CA LEU A 397 13.67 -22.68 -6.89
C LEU A 397 13.34 -22.75 -5.40
N GLU A 398 14.15 -22.11 -4.54
CA GLU A 398 14.05 -22.19 -3.07
C GLU A 398 12.67 -21.72 -2.54
N ASP A 399 12.02 -20.78 -3.24
CA ASP A 399 10.71 -20.23 -2.86
C ASP A 399 9.51 -21.11 -3.28
N VAL A 400 9.70 -22.15 -4.11
CA VAL A 400 8.63 -23.00 -4.65
C VAL A 400 8.63 -24.37 -3.96
N LEU A 401 8.12 -24.48 -2.75
CA LEU A 401 8.06 -25.76 -2.01
C LEU A 401 6.76 -26.52 -2.34
N LEU A 402 6.80 -27.41 -3.33
CA LEU A 402 5.69 -28.30 -3.72
C LEU A 402 6.12 -29.76 -3.53
N ASP A 403 5.24 -30.57 -2.94
CA ASP A 403 5.54 -31.94 -2.47
C ASP A 403 5.78 -32.97 -3.60
N LEU A 404 5.55 -32.59 -4.88
CA LEU A 404 5.49 -33.54 -6.02
C LEU A 404 6.09 -33.00 -7.32
N ALA A 405 6.64 -31.79 -7.33
CA ALA A 405 7.19 -31.19 -8.52
C ALA A 405 8.70 -31.47 -8.58
N ASP A 406 9.16 -32.12 -9.65
CA ASP A 406 10.58 -32.13 -9.97
C ASP A 406 11.08 -30.70 -10.28
N ASP A 407 12.40 -30.54 -10.40
CA ASP A 407 12.96 -29.21 -10.64
C ASP A 407 12.46 -28.60 -11.97
N GLU A 408 12.10 -29.42 -12.98
CA GLU A 408 11.51 -28.96 -14.24
C GLU A 408 10.11 -28.36 -14.04
N GLU A 409 9.24 -29.00 -13.26
CA GLU A 409 7.91 -28.49 -12.92
C GLU A 409 7.98 -27.23 -12.07
N ARG A 410 8.94 -27.17 -11.12
CA ARG A 410 9.16 -25.98 -10.28
C ARG A 410 9.66 -24.81 -11.13
N GLU A 411 10.59 -25.05 -12.05
CA GLU A 411 11.01 -24.06 -13.03
C GLU A 411 9.84 -23.57 -13.87
N ALA A 412 9.03 -24.48 -14.42
CA ALA A 412 7.88 -24.13 -15.25
C ALA A 412 6.90 -23.18 -14.54
N ILE A 413 6.69 -23.34 -13.23
CA ILE A 413 5.88 -22.45 -12.40
C ILE A 413 6.56 -21.08 -12.24
N VAL A 414 7.86 -21.07 -11.93
CA VAL A 414 8.64 -19.82 -11.77
C VAL A 414 8.62 -19.00 -13.05
N HIS A 415 8.65 -19.62 -14.22
CA HIS A 415 8.56 -18.92 -15.51
C HIS A 415 7.20 -18.31 -15.81
N GLN A 416 6.14 -18.74 -15.12
CA GLN A 416 4.77 -18.26 -15.30
C GLN A 416 4.41 -17.12 -14.35
N HIS A 417 5.33 -16.62 -13.54
CA HIS A 417 5.06 -15.48 -12.65
C HIS A 417 4.60 -14.23 -13.42
N SER A 418 3.57 -13.56 -12.90
CA SER A 418 2.92 -12.42 -13.54
C SER A 418 3.86 -11.23 -13.78
N GLU A 419 4.89 -11.08 -12.95
CA GLU A 419 5.95 -10.07 -13.08
C GLU A 419 6.69 -10.19 -14.41
N LYS A 420 6.96 -11.42 -14.84
CA LYS A 420 7.69 -11.74 -16.08
C LYS A 420 6.85 -11.40 -17.32
N LEU A 421 5.54 -11.65 -17.25
CA LEU A 421 4.60 -11.25 -18.31
C LEU A 421 4.47 -9.72 -18.38
N ALA A 422 4.36 -9.06 -17.23
CA ALA A 422 4.24 -7.60 -17.16
C ALA A 422 5.47 -6.88 -17.74
N VAL A 423 6.69 -7.34 -17.41
CA VAL A 423 7.91 -6.74 -18.00
C VAL A 423 8.05 -7.06 -19.49
N ALA A 424 7.69 -8.26 -19.94
CA ALA A 424 7.69 -8.61 -21.35
C ALA A 424 6.74 -7.70 -22.15
N TYR A 425 5.52 -7.48 -21.64
CA TYR A 425 4.57 -6.54 -22.23
C TYR A 425 5.11 -5.10 -22.24
N GLY A 426 5.70 -4.65 -21.12
CA GLY A 426 6.34 -3.34 -21.03
C GLY A 426 7.46 -3.15 -22.06
N LEU A 427 8.30 -4.16 -22.28
CA LEU A 427 9.35 -4.14 -23.30
C LEU A 427 8.79 -4.10 -24.73
N MET A 428 7.64 -4.73 -25.00
CA MET A 428 7.00 -4.71 -26.31
C MET A 428 6.39 -3.36 -26.66
N LYS A 429 5.73 -2.73 -25.69
CA LYS A 429 4.87 -1.56 -25.93
C LYS A 429 5.57 -0.22 -25.70
N THR A 430 6.77 -0.22 -25.10
CA THR A 430 7.50 1.02 -24.83
C THR A 430 8.74 1.16 -25.69
N LYS A 431 9.05 2.38 -26.13
CA LYS A 431 10.30 2.72 -26.82
C LYS A 431 11.49 2.66 -25.86
N PRO A 432 12.72 2.28 -26.31
CA PRO A 432 13.94 2.32 -25.50
C PRO A 432 14.09 3.62 -24.69
N GLY A 433 14.65 3.53 -23.47
CA GLY A 433 14.78 4.67 -22.53
C GLY A 433 13.54 4.99 -21.68
N LYS A 434 12.31 4.67 -22.12
CA LYS A 434 11.10 4.83 -21.29
C LYS A 434 11.11 3.87 -20.08
N THR A 435 10.87 4.38 -18.88
CA THR A 435 10.77 3.58 -17.64
C THR A 435 9.55 2.67 -17.66
N ILE A 436 9.75 1.40 -17.30
CA ILE A 436 8.66 0.42 -17.13
C ILE A 436 8.19 0.45 -15.67
N ARG A 437 6.88 0.65 -15.44
CA ARG A 437 6.30 0.69 -14.09
C ARG A 437 5.37 -0.49 -13.88
N ILE A 438 5.65 -1.31 -12.87
CA ILE A 438 4.88 -2.52 -12.56
C ILE A 438 4.40 -2.44 -11.11
N MET A 439 3.16 -2.81 -10.85
CA MET A 439 2.63 -2.97 -9.49
C MET A 439 2.29 -4.42 -9.22
N LYS A 440 2.68 -4.95 -8.07
CA LYS A 440 2.41 -6.30 -7.62
C LYS A 440 1.59 -6.25 -6.33
N ASN A 441 0.50 -7.02 -6.27
CA ASN A 441 -0.35 -7.11 -5.08
C ASN A 441 0.30 -7.91 -3.92
N LEU A 442 1.27 -8.75 -4.24
CA LEU A 442 2.07 -9.54 -3.31
C LEU A 442 3.52 -9.05 -3.27
N ARG A 443 4.33 -9.64 -2.39
CA ARG A 443 5.78 -9.42 -2.37
C ARG A 443 6.43 -10.10 -3.58
N VAL A 444 7.42 -9.43 -4.18
CA VAL A 444 8.19 -9.98 -5.31
C VAL A 444 9.12 -11.09 -4.78
N CYS A 445 9.10 -12.27 -5.44
CA CYS A 445 9.97 -13.39 -5.07
C CYS A 445 11.44 -13.15 -5.47
N LYS A 446 12.37 -13.94 -4.91
CA LYS A 446 13.81 -13.77 -5.19
C LYS A 446 14.13 -13.87 -6.67
N ASP A 447 13.53 -14.85 -7.35
CA ASP A 447 13.73 -15.07 -8.79
C ASP A 447 13.28 -13.87 -9.64
N CYS A 448 12.04 -13.40 -9.44
CA CYS A 448 11.53 -12.25 -10.20
C CYS A 448 12.37 -11.00 -9.93
N HIS A 449 12.86 -10.80 -8.71
CA HIS A 449 13.77 -9.69 -8.42
C HIS A 449 15.09 -9.81 -9.20
N LYS A 450 15.71 -10.99 -9.25
CA LYS A 450 16.95 -11.27 -10.02
C LYS A 450 16.73 -11.06 -11.52
N VAL A 451 15.62 -11.54 -12.06
CA VAL A 451 15.22 -11.32 -13.46
C VAL A 451 15.13 -9.83 -13.77
N MET A 452 14.47 -9.04 -12.92
CA MET A 452 14.30 -7.61 -13.17
C MET A 452 15.63 -6.84 -13.12
N LYS A 453 16.57 -7.24 -12.24
CA LYS A 453 17.95 -6.74 -12.27
C LYS A 453 18.59 -7.02 -13.63
N LEU A 454 18.59 -8.28 -14.07
CA LEU A 454 19.22 -8.66 -15.34
C LEU A 454 18.56 -7.99 -16.56
N VAL A 455 17.23 -7.92 -16.61
CA VAL A 455 16.50 -7.22 -17.67
C VAL A 455 16.88 -5.74 -17.70
N SER A 456 16.98 -5.07 -16.55
CA SER A 456 17.39 -3.66 -16.49
C SER A 456 18.78 -3.43 -17.10
N LYS A 457 19.71 -4.37 -16.89
CA LYS A 457 21.08 -4.34 -17.41
C LYS A 457 21.14 -4.61 -18.92
N ILE A 458 20.54 -5.72 -19.36
CA ILE A 458 20.61 -6.20 -20.75
C ILE A 458 19.86 -5.25 -21.69
N TYR A 459 18.64 -4.86 -21.32
CA TYR A 459 17.80 -4.01 -22.16
C TYR A 459 18.03 -2.51 -21.94
N LYS A 460 18.93 -2.13 -21.01
CA LYS A 460 19.21 -0.75 -20.60
C LYS A 460 17.91 0.00 -20.27
N ARG A 461 17.13 -0.57 -19.36
CA ARG A 461 15.81 -0.07 -18.95
C ARG A 461 15.75 0.17 -17.46
N ASP A 462 15.32 1.36 -17.09
CA ASP A 462 14.80 1.59 -15.73
C ASP A 462 13.48 0.82 -15.56
N ILE A 463 13.41 -0.03 -14.54
CA ILE A 463 12.18 -0.71 -14.13
C ILE A 463 11.86 -0.27 -12.70
N VAL A 464 10.67 0.27 -12.49
CA VAL A 464 10.16 0.61 -11.16
C VAL A 464 9.04 -0.37 -10.85
N MET A 465 9.26 -1.24 -9.87
CA MET A 465 8.28 -2.21 -9.44
C MET A 465 7.84 -1.93 -8.01
N ARG A 466 6.55 -1.67 -7.80
CA ARG A 466 5.93 -1.57 -6.48
C ARG A 466 5.43 -2.95 -6.06
N ASP A 467 5.91 -3.47 -4.94
CA ASP A 467 5.29 -4.62 -4.29
C ASP A 467 4.34 -4.17 -3.17
N ARG A 468 3.76 -5.11 -2.41
CA ARG A 468 2.84 -4.78 -1.31
C ARG A 468 3.44 -3.82 -0.26
N THR A 469 4.75 -3.81 -0.11
CA THR A 469 5.47 -3.16 0.99
C THR A 469 6.33 -1.98 0.56
N ARG A 470 6.91 -2.01 -0.64
CA ARG A 470 7.89 -1.02 -1.11
C ARG A 470 8.09 -1.02 -2.63
N PHE A 471 8.85 -0.05 -3.10
CA PHE A 471 9.36 0.04 -4.45
C PHE A 471 10.73 -0.62 -4.56
N HIS A 472 10.94 -1.21 -5.73
CA HIS A 472 12.20 -1.72 -6.22
C HIS A 472 12.48 -1.00 -7.53
N ARG A 473 13.47 -0.11 -7.52
CA ARG A 473 13.98 0.52 -8.74
C ARG A 473 15.19 -0.25 -9.22
N PHE A 474 15.03 -0.92 -10.36
CA PHE A 474 16.08 -1.66 -11.06
C PHE A 474 16.72 -0.78 -12.13
N ARG A 475 18.03 -0.63 -12.06
CA ARG A 475 18.83 0.13 -13.02
C ARG A 475 20.21 -0.53 -13.13
N ASP A 476 20.61 -0.81 -14.37
CA ASP A 476 21.93 -1.35 -14.70
C ASP A 476 22.34 -2.60 -13.89
N GLY A 477 21.36 -3.47 -13.57
CA GLY A 477 21.62 -4.69 -12.81
C GLY A 477 21.55 -4.53 -11.30
N ASN A 478 21.36 -3.32 -10.79
CA ASN A 478 21.25 -3.04 -9.37
C ASN A 478 19.81 -2.72 -8.99
N CYS A 479 19.46 -2.99 -7.73
CA CYS A 479 18.20 -2.54 -7.15
C CYS A 479 18.48 -1.59 -5.98
N THR A 480 17.65 -0.56 -5.86
CA THR A 480 17.68 0.43 -4.75
C THR A 480 17.60 -0.19 -3.36
N CYS A 481 17.13 -1.42 -3.24
CA CYS A 481 17.05 -2.10 -1.96
C CYS A 481 18.31 -2.86 -1.52
N GLY A 482 19.37 -2.88 -2.34
CA GLY A 482 20.66 -3.46 -1.97
C GLY A 482 20.63 -4.95 -1.60
N ASP A 483 19.73 -5.73 -2.18
CA ASP A 483 19.58 -7.16 -1.85
C ASP A 483 19.06 -7.47 -0.44
N TYR A 484 18.51 -6.45 0.23
CA TYR A 484 17.87 -6.54 1.53
C TYR A 484 16.35 -6.31 1.41
N TRP A 485 15.54 -7.32 1.05
CA TRP A 485 14.07 -7.33 1.27
C TRP A 485 13.70 -8.43 2.22
#